data_AF-A0A2J8B6Q4-F1
#
_entry.id   AF-A0A2J8B6Q4-F1
#
_cell.length_a   1.000
_cell.length_b   1.000
_cell.length_c   1.000
_cell.angle_alpha   90.00
_cell.angle_beta   90.00
_cell.angle_gamma   90.00
#
_symmetry.space_group_name_H-M   'P 1'
#
loop_
_entity.id
_entity.type
_entity.pdbx_description
1 polymer ?
#
loop_
_entity_poly.entity_id
_entity_poly.type
_entity_poly.pdbx_seq_one_letter_code
_entity_poly.pdbx_strand_id
1 'polypeptide(L)'
;MTEMTYILIAGAVTMLARFLPGIIFRNRKLPRFISYLGEKLPYSLMGLLVVFCIRGVDFTSSAEVLPLALAFAGIILSFKFLKNFLLSIFIGTGIYMALIYFI
;
A
#
# COMPACT_ATOMS: atom_id res chain seq x y z
N MET A 1 7.58 -29.99 -4.62
CA MET A 1 6.16 -30.10 -5.00
C MET A 1 5.21 -29.47 -3.98
N THR A 2 5.58 -29.38 -2.69
CA THR A 2 4.78 -28.76 -1.62
C THR A 2 4.55 -27.25 -1.78
N GLU A 3 5.57 -26.51 -2.23
CA GLU A 3 5.49 -25.04 -2.46
C GLU A 3 4.32 -24.65 -3.39
N MET A 4 4.14 -25.40 -4.49
CA MET A 4 3.06 -25.15 -5.45
C MET A 4 1.68 -25.40 -4.85
N THR A 5 1.55 -26.39 -3.96
CA THR A 5 0.30 -26.72 -3.28
C THR A 5 -0.11 -25.60 -2.32
N TYR A 6 0.84 -25.01 -1.60
CA TYR A 6 0.57 -23.88 -0.70
C TYR A 6 0.10 -22.64 -1.46
N ILE A 7 0.74 -22.32 -2.59
CA ILE A 7 0.35 -21.17 -3.42
C ILE A 7 -1.07 -21.37 -3.97
N LEU A 8 -1.41 -22.58 -4.42
CA LEU A 8 -2.75 -22.90 -4.91
C LEU A 8 -3.81 -22.79 -3.81
N ILE A 9 -3.53 -23.32 -2.61
CA ILE A 9 -4.45 -23.24 -1.47
C ILE A 9 -4.63 -21.78 -1.04
N ALA A 10 -3.53 -21.02 -0.88
CA ALA A 10 -3.58 -19.61 -0.50
C ALA A 10 -4.32 -18.76 -1.54
N GLY A 11 -4.09 -19.01 -2.82
CA GLY A 11 -4.79 -18.35 -3.93
C GLY A 11 -6.29 -18.63 -3.91
N ALA A 12 -6.68 -19.90 -3.74
CA ALA A 12 -8.08 -20.30 -3.65
C ALA A 12 -8.78 -19.67 -2.44
N VAL A 13 -8.14 -19.70 -1.26
CA VAL A 13 -8.68 -19.08 -0.04
C VAL A 13 -8.81 -17.56 -0.20
N THR A 14 -7.83 -16.89 -0.81
CA THR A 14 -7.88 -15.43 -1.02
C THR A 14 -8.98 -15.04 -2.00
N MET A 15 -9.13 -15.78 -3.11
CA MET A 15 -10.23 -15.57 -4.03
C MET A 15 -11.57 -15.79 -3.33
N LEU A 16 -11.74 -16.91 -2.63
CA LEU A 16 -12.96 -17.18 -1.89
C LEU A 16 -13.25 -16.04 -0.90
N ALA A 17 -12.30 -15.62 -0.06
CA ALA A 17 -12.50 -14.54 0.91
C ALA A 17 -12.87 -13.18 0.26
N ARG A 18 -12.41 -12.90 -0.96
CA ARG A 18 -12.73 -11.67 -1.69
C ARG A 18 -14.09 -11.73 -2.41
N PHE A 19 -14.48 -12.91 -2.90
CA PHE A 19 -15.75 -13.14 -3.60
C PHE A 19 -16.89 -13.50 -2.65
N LEU A 20 -16.61 -14.08 -1.47
CA LEU A 20 -17.60 -14.48 -0.47
C LEU A 20 -18.51 -13.33 -0.05
N PRO A 21 -17.98 -12.14 0.30
CA PRO A 21 -18.82 -11.02 0.68
C PRO A 21 -19.71 -10.59 -0.49
N GLY A 22 -19.16 -10.59 -1.72
CA GLY A 22 -19.91 -10.23 -2.93
C GLY A 22 -21.09 -11.17 -3.22
N ILE A 23 -20.94 -12.47 -2.93
CA ILE A 23 -21.99 -13.48 -3.17
C ILE A 23 -23.02 -13.48 -2.04
N ILE A 24 -22.57 -13.45 -0.78
CA ILE A 24 -23.45 -13.50 0.41
C ILE A 24 -24.28 -12.21 0.55
N PHE A 25 -23.70 -11.05 0.25
CA PHE A 25 -24.38 -9.75 0.38
C PHE A 25 -25.08 -9.29 -0.90
N ARG A 26 -25.18 -10.14 -1.95
CA ARG A 26 -25.82 -9.78 -3.23
C ARG A 26 -27.31 -9.44 -3.12
N ASN A 27 -28.01 -10.00 -2.13
CA ASN A 27 -29.46 -9.85 -1.95
C ASN A 27 -29.87 -9.22 -0.59
N ARG A 28 -28.90 -8.73 0.20
CA ARG A 28 -29.15 -8.13 1.52
C ARG A 28 -28.45 -6.77 1.62
N LYS A 29 -29.11 -5.78 2.21
CA LYS A 29 -28.45 -4.51 2.56
C LYS A 29 -27.26 -4.82 3.47
N LEU A 30 -26.05 -4.43 3.04
CA LEU A 30 -24.83 -4.57 3.83
C LEU A 30 -25.08 -3.97 5.23
N PRO A 31 -24.76 -4.68 6.33
CA PRO A 31 -24.93 -4.13 7.66
C PRO A 31 -24.09 -2.85 7.78
N ARG A 32 -24.67 -1.82 8.39
CA ARG A 32 -24.06 -0.47 8.48
C ARG A 32 -22.61 -0.51 9.00
N PHE A 33 -22.31 -1.48 9.87
CA PHE A 33 -20.97 -1.73 10.41
C PHE A 33 -19.94 -2.17 9.37
N ILE A 34 -20.26 -3.13 8.48
CA ILE A 34 -19.32 -3.63 7.45
C ILE A 34 -19.04 -2.53 6.43
N SER A 35 -20.07 -1.79 6.02
CA SER A 35 -19.91 -0.67 5.08
C SER A 35 -19.08 0.46 5.68
N TYR A 36 -19.28 0.76 6.96
CA TYR A 36 -18.50 1.76 7.67
C TYR A 36 -17.03 1.36 7.79
N LEU A 37 -16.75 0.11 8.16
CA LEU A 37 -15.38 -0.40 8.20
C LEU A 37 -14.75 -0.36 6.80
N GLY A 38 -15.42 -0.87 5.77
CA GLY A 38 -14.90 -0.87 4.40
C GLY A 38 -14.55 0.53 3.86
N GLU A 39 -15.30 1.56 4.26
CA GLU A 39 -15.06 2.94 3.83
C GLU A 39 -13.93 3.63 4.63
N LYS A 40 -13.78 3.30 5.92
CA LYS A 40 -12.82 3.97 6.82
C LYS A 40 -11.48 3.24 6.96
N LEU A 41 -11.46 1.92 6.81
CA LEU A 41 -10.24 1.11 6.92
C LEU A 41 -9.17 1.52 5.91
N PRO A 42 -9.47 1.75 4.61
CA PRO A 42 -8.44 2.13 3.62
C PRO A 42 -7.76 3.45 3.99
N TYR A 43 -8.53 4.41 4.51
CA TYR A 43 -7.99 5.70 4.93
C TYR A 43 -7.01 5.56 6.10
N SER A 44 -7.34 4.72 7.09
CA SER A 44 -6.45 4.42 8.22
C SER A 44 -5.19 3.67 7.77
N LEU A 45 -5.34 2.69 6.86
CA LEU A 45 -4.21 1.93 6.31
C LEU A 45 -3.24 2.82 5.54
N MET A 46 -3.71 3.81 4.78
CA MET A 46 -2.84 4.75 4.08
C MET A 46 -1.95 5.55 5.03
N GLY A 47 -2.48 5.96 6.19
CA GLY A 47 -1.67 6.59 7.23
C GLY A 47 -0.66 5.62 7.86
N LEU A 48 -1.08 4.37 8.10
CA LEU A 48 -0.20 3.34 8.67
C LEU A 48 0.93 2.96 7.73
N LEU A 49 0.69 2.89 6.42
CA LEU A 49 1.72 2.63 5.41
C LEU A 49 2.82 3.68 5.44
N VAL A 50 2.47 4.97 5.59
CA VAL A 50 3.45 6.06 5.74
C VAL A 50 4.35 5.84 6.96
N VAL A 51 3.75 5.51 8.11
CA VAL A 51 4.50 5.21 9.34
C VAL A 51 5.38 3.98 9.17
N PHE A 52 4.89 2.95 8.48
CA PHE A 52 5.62 1.71 8.28
C PHE A 52 6.84 1.88 7.36
N CYS A 53 6.73 2.73 6.33
CA CYS A 53 7.87 3.10 5.48
C CYS A 53 9.00 3.77 6.28
N ILE A 54 8.69 4.48 7.37
CA ILE A 54 9.69 5.11 8.25
C ILE A 54 10.23 4.09 9.26
N ARG A 55 9.38 3.16 9.73
CA ARG A 55 9.73 2.16 10.74
C ARG A 55 10.82 1.19 10.28
N GLY A 56 10.85 0.86 8.99
CA GLY A 56 11.79 -0.12 8.43
C GLY A 56 13.14 0.45 8.02
N VAL A 57 13.42 1.73 8.31
CA VAL A 57 14.64 2.41 7.83
C VAL A 57 15.67 2.45 8.94
N ASP A 58 16.86 1.94 8.65
CA ASP A 58 17.98 2.00 9.56
C ASP A 58 18.61 3.40 9.53
N PHE A 59 18.24 4.24 10.50
CA PHE A 59 18.72 5.62 10.65
C PHE A 59 20.24 5.76 10.82
N THR A 60 20.96 4.65 11.00
CA THR A 60 22.42 4.60 11.13
C THR A 60 23.14 4.57 9.79
N SER A 61 22.47 4.18 8.70
CA SER A 61 23.04 4.17 7.35
C SER A 61 22.63 5.43 6.59
N SER A 62 23.52 6.42 6.47
CA SER A 62 23.26 7.67 5.74
C SER A 62 22.85 7.44 4.27
N ALA A 63 23.20 6.28 3.70
CA ALA A 63 22.82 5.88 2.35
C ALA A 63 21.33 5.56 2.20
N GLU A 64 20.62 5.23 3.28
CA GLU A 64 19.19 4.90 3.25
C GLU A 64 18.29 6.07 3.70
N VAL A 65 18.78 6.89 4.62
CA VAL A 65 17.97 8.01 5.16
C VAL A 65 17.83 9.16 4.16
N LEU A 66 18.88 9.42 3.35
CA LEU A 66 18.88 10.46 2.31
C LEU A 66 17.83 10.19 1.21
N PRO A 67 17.79 8.99 0.57
CA PRO A 67 16.76 8.66 -0.42
C PRO A 67 15.36 8.71 0.12
N LEU A 68 15.16 8.24 1.35
CA LEU A 68 13.84 8.22 1.97
C LEU A 68 13.30 9.65 2.16
N ALA A 69 14.12 10.56 2.70
CA ALA A 69 13.72 11.95 2.94
C ALA A 69 13.39 12.69 1.63
N LEU A 70 14.21 12.51 0.59
CA LEU A 70 14.00 13.10 -0.73
C LEU A 70 12.78 12.53 -1.45
N ALA A 71 12.54 11.21 -1.35
CA ALA A 71 11.34 10.58 -1.91
C ALA A 71 10.07 11.09 -1.21
N PHE A 72 10.04 11.18 0.12
CA PHE A 72 8.92 11.78 0.86
C PHE A 72 8.68 13.23 0.47
N ALA A 73 9.75 14.04 0.36
CA ALA A 73 9.64 15.42 -0.09
C ALA A 73 9.05 15.51 -1.51
N GLY A 74 9.51 14.65 -2.43
CA GLY A 74 9.00 14.56 -3.80
C GLY A 74 7.53 14.14 -3.87
N ILE A 75 7.12 13.17 -3.06
CA ILE A 75 5.72 12.73 -2.94
C ILE A 75 4.84 13.89 -2.45
N ILE A 76 5.24 14.59 -1.38
CA ILE A 76 4.48 15.71 -0.80
C ILE A 76 4.36 16.86 -1.81
N LEU A 77 5.45 17.20 -2.50
CA LEU A 77 5.45 18.25 -3.53
C LEU A 77 4.54 17.89 -4.71
N SER A 78 4.64 16.64 -5.17
CA SER A 78 3.86 16.11 -6.29
C SER A 78 2.37 15.99 -5.95
N PHE A 79 2.03 15.58 -4.72
CA PHE A 79 0.65 15.50 -4.26
C PHE A 79 -0.04 16.86 -4.26
N LYS A 80 0.70 17.92 -3.92
CA LYS A 80 0.21 19.31 -3.95
C LYS A 80 -0.05 19.82 -5.37
N PHE A 81 0.76 19.40 -6.35
CA PHE A 81 0.66 19.89 -7.72
C PHE A 81 -0.30 19.08 -8.60
N LEU A 82 -0.30 17.74 -8.50
CA LEU A 82 -0.94 16.92 -9.52
C LEU A 82 -2.32 16.40 -9.16
N LYS A 83 -2.77 16.43 -7.90
CA LYS A 83 -4.06 15.87 -7.41
C LYS A 83 -4.36 14.42 -7.88
N ASN A 84 -3.38 13.73 -8.47
CA ASN A 84 -3.50 12.42 -9.10
C ASN A 84 -2.62 11.42 -8.32
N PHE A 85 -3.27 10.46 -7.66
CA PHE A 85 -2.61 9.48 -6.79
C PHE A 85 -1.58 8.61 -7.52
N LEU A 86 -1.90 8.17 -8.75
CA LEU A 86 -1.00 7.34 -9.57
C LEU A 86 0.33 8.04 -9.88
N LEU A 87 0.29 9.32 -10.28
CA LEU A 87 1.49 10.10 -10.60
C LEU A 87 2.38 10.32 -9.37
N SER A 88 1.78 10.52 -8.20
CA SER A 88 2.52 10.70 -6.95
C SER A 88 3.31 9.44 -6.55
N ILE A 89 2.75 8.24 -6.78
CA ILE A 89 3.45 6.97 -6.56
C ILE A 89 4.62 6.80 -7.54
N PHE A 90 4.39 7.01 -8.84
CA PHE A 90 5.45 6.85 -9.84
C PHE A 90 6.62 7.81 -9.61
N ILE A 91 6.34 9.06 -9.21
CA ILE A 91 7.37 10.06 -8.90
C ILE A 91 8.15 9.65 -7.65
N GLY A 92 7.47 9.25 -6.57
CA GLY A 92 8.13 8.80 -5.34
C GLY A 92 9.05 7.59 -5.57
N THR A 93 8.54 6.58 -6.27
CA THR A 93 9.32 5.38 -6.62
C THR A 93 10.48 5.70 -7.57
N GLY A 94 10.25 6.57 -8.56
CA GLY A 94 11.29 6.97 -9.51
C GLY A 94 12.45 7.71 -8.83
N ILE A 95 12.15 8.62 -7.91
CA ILE A 95 13.17 9.32 -7.11
C ILE A 95 13.94 8.34 -6.24
N TYR A 96 13.24 7.43 -5.55
CA TYR A 96 13.87 6.41 -4.70
C TYR A 96 14.79 5.49 -5.51
N MET A 97 14.31 4.94 -6.64
CA MET A 97 15.12 4.07 -7.51
C MET A 97 16.30 4.80 -8.15
N ALA A 98 16.13 6.05 -8.55
CA ALA A 98 17.24 6.82 -9.11
C ALA A 98 18.34 7.05 -8.07
N LEU A 99 17.96 7.34 -6.83
CA LEU A 99 18.94 7.61 -5.78
C LEU A 99 19.63 6.34 -5.27
N ILE A 100 18.92 5.22 -5.15
CA ILE A 100 19.55 3.94 -4.77
C ILE A 100 20.48 3.40 -5.86
N TYR A 101 20.20 3.72 -7.14
CA TYR A 101 21.07 3.33 -8.25
C TYR A 101 22.33 4.20 -8.33
N PHE A 102 22.27 5.44 -7.86
CA PHE A 102 23.39 6.37 -7.88
C PHE A 102 24.33 6.20 -6.67
N ILE A 103 23.87 5.60 -5.57
CA ILE A 103 24.65 5.28 -4.37
C ILE A 103 25.31 3.92 -4.47
#